data_AF-A0A7K4FUW6-F1
#
_entry.id   AF-A0A7K4FUW6-F1
#
_cell.length_a   1.000
_cell.length_b   1.000
_cell.length_c   1.000
_cell.angle_alpha   90.00
_cell.angle_beta   90.00
_cell.angle_gamma   90.00
#
_symmetry.space_group_name_H-M   'P 1'
#
loop_
_entity.id
_entity.type
_entity.pdbx_description
1 polymer ?
#
loop_
_entity_poly.entity_id
_entity_poly.type
_entity_poly.pdbx_seq_one_letter_code
_entity_poly.pdbx_strand_id
1 'polypeptide(L)' 'DKGINFAGNWWKGKTDKNGNIIPPSHPNARFTAPITSFKNVDLNYDNPKGVVVEGIIFGVKDFTTLVPIAEA' A
#
# COMPACT_ATOMS: atom_id res chain seq x y z
N ASP A 1 -4.30 -7.82 -22.79
CA ASP A 1 -4.50 -7.74 -21.33
C ASP A 1 -5.56 -8.73 -20.84
N LYS A 2 -5.17 -9.97 -20.59
CA LYS A 2 -6.03 -11.04 -20.04
C LYS A 2 -5.22 -11.91 -19.08
N GLY A 3 -5.89 -12.57 -18.14
CA GLY A 3 -5.25 -13.40 -17.14
C GLY A 3 -6.26 -14.06 -16.20
N ILE A 4 -5.80 -14.44 -15.01
CA ILE A 4 -6.65 -14.95 -13.93
C ILE A 4 -6.53 -13.99 -12.77
N ASN A 5 -7.67 -13.60 -12.20
CA ASN A 5 -7.74 -12.79 -10.99
C ASN A 5 -8.67 -13.44 -9.95
N PHE A 6 -9.01 -12.70 -8.90
CA PHE A 6 -9.92 -13.12 -7.83
C PHE A 6 -11.35 -13.50 -8.30
N ALA A 7 -11.72 -13.15 -9.54
CA ALA A 7 -13.01 -13.47 -10.17
C ALA A 7 -12.87 -14.50 -11.33
N GLY A 8 -11.78 -15.28 -11.33
CA GLY A 8 -11.47 -16.27 -12.36
C GLY A 8 -10.86 -15.66 -13.62
N ASN A 9 -11.26 -16.16 -14.80
CA ASN A 9 -10.77 -15.64 -16.08
C ASN A 9 -11.11 -14.16 -16.23
N TRP A 10 -10.11 -13.32 -16.48
CA TRP A 10 -10.24 -11.87 -16.55
C TRP A 10 -9.64 -11.28 -17.83
N TRP A 11 -10.20 -10.17 -18.29
CA TRP A 11 -9.69 -9.35 -19.38
C TRP A 11 -10.00 -7.87 -19.12
N LYS A 12 -9.23 -6.97 -19.74
CA LYS A 12 -9.46 -5.52 -19.63
C LYS A 12 -10.89 -5.18 -20.07
N GLY A 13 -11.64 -4.52 -19.17
CA GLY A 13 -13.04 -4.17 -19.40
C GLY A 13 -14.06 -5.25 -19.03
N LYS A 14 -13.65 -6.40 -18.44
CA LYS A 14 -14.60 -7.38 -17.89
C LYS A 14 -15.50 -6.69 -16.85
N THR A 15 -16.80 -6.96 -16.91
CA THR A 15 -17.80 -6.45 -15.96
C THR A 15 -18.43 -7.57 -15.14
N ASP A 16 -19.01 -7.21 -14.00
CA ASP A 16 -19.88 -8.08 -13.22
C ASP A 16 -21.33 -8.08 -13.74
N LYS A 17 -22.21 -8.83 -13.07
CA LYS A 17 -23.65 -8.91 -13.39
C LYS A 17 -24.39 -7.57 -13.31
N ASN A 18 -23.82 -6.57 -12.64
CA ASN A 18 -24.40 -5.23 -12.45
C ASN A 18 -23.76 -4.19 -13.39
N GLY A 19 -22.84 -4.61 -14.28
CA GLY A 19 -22.14 -3.71 -15.20
C GLY A 19 -20.92 -3.01 -14.59
N ASN A 20 -20.52 -3.34 -13.35
CA ASN A 20 -19.33 -2.73 -12.74
C ASN A 20 -18.07 -3.35 -13.34
N ILE A 21 -17.06 -2.53 -13.62
CA ILE A 21 -15.76 -3.00 -14.09
C ILE A 21 -15.09 -3.84 -13.01
N ILE A 22 -14.71 -5.06 -13.36
CA ILE A 22 -13.89 -5.92 -12.52
C ILE A 22 -12.42 -5.53 -12.74
N PRO A 23 -11.70 -5.07 -11.70
CA PRO A 23 -10.28 -4.74 -11.81
C PRO A 23 -9.40 -6.00 -11.96
N PRO A 24 -8.16 -5.87 -12.46
CA PRO A 24 -7.22 -6.99 -12.54
C PRO A 24 -6.81 -7.56 -11.18
N SER A 25 -7.00 -6.82 -10.08
CA SER A 25 -6.72 -7.25 -8.71
C SER A 25 -7.81 -6.74 -7.77
N HIS A 26 -8.03 -7.45 -6.67
CA HIS A 26 -9.03 -7.05 -5.68
C HIS A 26 -8.63 -5.69 -5.05
N PRO A 27 -9.57 -4.77 -4.76
CA PRO A 27 -9.24 -3.47 -4.16
C PRO A 27 -8.47 -3.56 -2.84
N ASN A 28 -8.62 -4.69 -2.14
CA ASN A 28 -7.91 -5.01 -0.90
C ASN A 28 -6.93 -6.18 -1.03
N ALA A 29 -6.47 -6.52 -2.23
CA ALA A 29 -5.44 -7.54 -2.40
C ALA A 29 -4.18 -7.20 -1.58
N ARG A 30 -3.44 -8.23 -1.18
CA ARG A 30 -2.22 -8.10 -0.39
C ARG A 30 -1.09 -8.83 -1.09
N PHE A 31 0.12 -8.36 -0.85
CA PHE A 31 1.35 -9.09 -1.14
C PHE A 31 2.09 -9.31 0.18
N THR A 32 2.88 -10.37 0.24
CA THR A 32 3.75 -10.66 1.37
C THR A 32 5.15 -10.86 0.81
N ALA A 33 6.09 -10.07 1.33
CA ALA A 33 7.50 -10.15 0.99
C ALA A 33 8.32 -9.98 2.27
N PRO A 34 9.49 -10.63 2.39
CA PRO A 34 10.38 -10.37 3.50
C PRO A 34 10.95 -8.97 3.40
N ILE A 35 11.16 -8.30 4.54
CA ILE A 35 11.75 -6.96 4.57
C ILE A 35 13.13 -6.94 3.88
N THR A 36 13.89 -8.03 3.96
CA THR A 36 15.21 -8.17 3.35
C THR A 36 15.21 -8.19 1.82
N SER A 37 14.05 -8.23 1.16
CA SER A 37 13.95 -8.09 -0.30
C SER A 37 14.19 -6.66 -0.81
N PHE A 38 14.12 -5.66 0.06
CA PHE A 38 14.28 -4.25 -0.33
C PHE A 38 15.75 -3.82 -0.25
N LYS A 39 16.24 -3.08 -1.26
CA LYS A 39 17.66 -2.66 -1.33
C LYS A 39 18.05 -1.58 -0.31
N ASN A 40 17.04 -0.89 0.24
CA ASN A 40 17.19 0.26 1.13
C ASN A 40 16.80 -0.07 2.59
N VAL A 41 16.83 -1.34 2.96
CA VAL A 41 16.60 -1.75 4.36
C VAL A 41 17.68 -1.17 5.24
N ASP A 42 17.28 -0.58 6.35
CA ASP A 42 18.21 -0.02 7.34
C ASP A 42 19.09 -1.13 7.94
N LEU A 43 20.37 -0.84 8.20
CA LEU A 43 21.29 -1.80 8.82
C LEU A 43 20.86 -2.20 10.24
N ASN A 44 20.05 -1.38 10.91
CA ASN A 44 19.50 -1.63 12.24
C ASN A 44 18.16 -2.38 12.24
N TYR A 45 17.65 -2.88 11.09
CA TYR A 45 16.31 -3.47 11.03
C TYR A 45 16.07 -4.62 12.03
N ASP A 46 17.13 -5.34 12.40
CA ASP A 46 17.11 -6.48 13.35
C ASP A 46 17.94 -6.17 14.62
N ASN A 47 18.21 -4.90 14.91
CA ASN A 47 18.92 -4.49 16.11
C ASN A 47 18.01 -4.64 17.34
N PRO A 48 18.30 -5.53 18.31
CA PRO A 48 17.43 -5.76 19.47
C PRO A 48 17.37 -4.56 20.42
N LYS A 49 18.30 -3.60 20.31
CA LYS A 49 18.26 -2.35 21.08
C LYS A 49 17.42 -1.26 20.41
N GLY A 50 16.93 -1.52 19.20
CA GLY A 50 16.16 -0.56 18.40
C GLY A 50 16.99 0.63 17.92
N VAL A 51 16.29 1.73 17.63
CA VAL A 51 16.86 3.01 17.20
C VAL A 51 16.26 4.15 18.04
N VAL A 52 16.97 5.27 18.14
CA VAL A 52 16.47 6.46 18.83
C VAL A 52 15.37 7.10 17.97
N VAL A 53 14.21 7.40 18.57
CA VAL A 53 13.12 8.12 17.92
C VAL A 53 13.30 9.62 18.17
N GLU A 54 13.61 10.38 17.12
CA GLU A 54 13.85 11.84 17.21
C GLU A 54 12.57 12.66 17.02
N GLY A 55 11.52 12.07 16.46
CA GLY A 55 10.25 12.76 16.23
C GLY A 55 9.11 11.79 15.92
N ILE A 56 7.87 12.23 16.12
CA ILE A 56 6.65 11.48 15.83
C ILE A 56 5.82 12.32 14.87
N ILE A 57 5.43 11.72 13.74
CA ILE A 57 4.64 12.38 12.70
C ILE A 57 3.20 11.88 12.77
N PHE A 58 2.25 12.81 12.86
CA PHE A 58 0.82 12.54 12.71
C PHE A 58 0.34 13.09 11.36
N GLY A 59 -0.41 12.29 10.61
CA GLY A 59 -0.87 12.67 9.27
C GLY A 59 -2.32 12.28 9.02
N VAL A 60 -3.03 13.15 8.30
CA VAL A 60 -4.37 12.92 7.77
C VAL A 60 -4.41 13.35 6.31
N LYS A 61 -5.26 12.70 5.51
CA LYS A 61 -5.55 13.16 4.16
C LYS A 61 -6.55 14.31 4.24
N ASP A 62 -6.03 15.53 4.25
CA ASP A 62 -6.82 16.76 4.19
C ASP A 62 -6.42 17.61 2.98
N PHE A 63 -7.40 18.25 2.36
CA PHE A 63 -7.21 19.03 1.12
C PHE A 63 -7.48 20.52 1.31
N THR A 64 -7.92 20.96 2.48
CA THR A 64 -8.49 22.30 2.64
C THR A 64 -8.01 23.06 3.86
N THR A 65 -7.80 22.39 5.00
CA THR A 65 -7.81 23.04 6.31
C THR A 65 -6.44 23.08 6.97
N LEU A 66 -5.69 22.00 6.87
CA LEU A 66 -4.39 21.84 7.52
C LEU A 66 -3.27 22.32 6.59
N VAL A 67 -2.28 22.98 7.20
CA VAL A 67 -1.02 23.26 6.53
C VAL A 67 -0.26 21.96 6.22
N PRO A 68 0.62 21.91 5.20
CA PRO A 68 1.32 20.68 4.82
C PRO A 68 2.17 20.05 5.94
N ILE A 69 2.75 20.88 6.80
CA ILE A 69 3.51 20.46 7.99
C ILE A 69 3.37 21.51 9.08
N ALA A 70 3.29 21.04 10.33
CA ALA A 70 3.38 21.86 11.52
C ALA A 70 4.21 21.10 12.57
N GLU A 71 5.08 21.82 13.27
CA GLU A 71 5.80 21.34 14.45
C GLU A 71 5.11 21.91 15.69
N ALA A 72 5.03 21.11 16.75
CA ALA A 72 4.33 21.45 17.99
C ALA A 72 5.20 22.31 18.93
#